data_AF-A0A495JLL7-F1
#
_entry.id   AF-A0A495JLL7-F1
#
_cell.length_a   1.000
_cell.length_b   1.000
_cell.length_c   1.000
_cell.angle_alpha   90.00
_cell.angle_beta   90.00
_cell.angle_gamma   90.00
#
_symmetry.space_group_name_H-M   'P 1'
#
loop_
_entity.id
_entity.type
_entity.pdbx_description
1 polymer ?
#
loop_
_entity_poly.entity_id
_entity_poly.type
_entity_poly.pdbx_seq_one_letter_code
_entity_poly.pdbx_strand_id
1 'polypeptide(L)'
;MCDTATPPDDGPSAHQSSAPTPAQQAAAIRAHAAEVLARVQEWHDAPGWQDNDTNQRRYRLTADAVGQLDALPDPEHSDGLAALVDAIHPILTEWRPGRPGPEQAIYAAVERLGREAAAWR
;
A
#
# COMPACT_ATOMS: atom_id res chain seq x y z
N MET A 1 42.60 19.65 -41.64
CA MET A 1 43.27 18.37 -41.32
C MET A 1 43.29 18.29 -39.81
N CYS A 2 42.22 17.72 -39.23
CA CYS A 2 42.20 16.36 -38.63
C CYS A 2 42.97 16.36 -37.30
N ASP A 3 42.47 15.90 -36.16
CA ASP A 3 41.27 15.15 -35.82
C ASP A 3 41.24 15.23 -34.27
N THR A 4 40.36 16.02 -33.66
CA THR A 4 40.09 15.86 -32.23
C THR A 4 39.02 14.81 -32.10
N ALA A 5 39.50 13.57 -31.98
CA ALA A 5 38.71 12.40 -31.68
C ALA A 5 37.79 12.67 -30.48
N THR A 6 36.49 12.74 -30.76
CA THR A 6 35.43 12.50 -29.80
C THR A 6 35.69 11.13 -29.16
N PRO A 7 35.78 11.00 -27.83
CA PRO A 7 35.72 9.66 -27.23
C PRO A 7 34.37 9.03 -27.61
N PRO A 8 34.32 7.75 -28.02
CA PRO A 8 33.05 7.05 -28.07
C PRO A 8 32.57 6.96 -26.62
N ASP A 9 31.55 7.75 -26.30
CA ASP A 9 30.77 7.58 -25.07
C ASP A 9 29.96 6.30 -25.24
N ASP A 10 30.63 5.17 -25.07
CA ASP A 10 30.03 3.87 -24.88
C ASP A 10 29.80 3.71 -23.37
N GLY A 11 28.68 4.27 -22.92
CA GLY A 11 28.15 4.04 -21.59
C GLY A 11 26.69 3.60 -21.67
N PRO A 12 26.38 2.33 -21.96
CA PRO A 12 25.02 1.84 -21.81
C PRO A 12 24.78 1.59 -20.33
N SER A 13 24.13 2.52 -19.64
CA SER A 13 23.40 2.24 -18.41
C SER A 13 22.26 3.23 -18.26
N ALA A 14 21.28 3.04 -19.14
CA ALA A 14 19.90 2.85 -18.72
C ALA A 14 19.61 3.31 -17.29
N HIS A 15 18.91 4.44 -17.16
CA HIS A 15 17.89 4.56 -16.12
C HIS A 15 16.78 3.55 -16.47
N GLN A 16 17.09 2.26 -16.42
CA GLN A 16 16.09 1.22 -16.30
C GLN A 16 15.58 1.41 -14.89
N SER A 17 14.51 2.19 -14.75
CA SER A 17 13.56 2.00 -13.67
C SER A 17 13.10 0.55 -13.78
N SER A 18 13.87 -0.37 -13.19
CA SER A 18 13.51 -1.78 -13.14
C SER A 18 12.15 -1.82 -12.46
N ALA A 19 11.17 -2.42 -13.13
CA ALA A 19 9.87 -2.65 -12.53
C ALA A 19 10.07 -3.35 -11.18
N PRO A 20 9.34 -2.94 -10.13
CA PRO A 20 9.51 -3.54 -8.82
C PRO A 20 9.32 -5.04 -8.90
N THR A 21 10.18 -5.78 -8.20
CA THR A 21 10.00 -7.23 -8.07
C THR A 21 8.71 -7.55 -7.32
N PRO A 22 8.11 -8.74 -7.48
CA PRO A 22 6.91 -9.09 -6.73
C PRO A 22 7.07 -8.97 -5.21
N ALA A 23 8.23 -9.35 -4.67
CA ALA A 23 8.54 -9.18 -3.25
C ALA A 23 8.61 -7.70 -2.83
N GLN A 24 9.17 -6.81 -3.65
CA GLN A 24 9.18 -5.37 -3.39
C GLN A 24 7.77 -4.78 -3.39
N GLN A 25 6.94 -5.19 -4.35
CA GLN A 25 5.55 -4.77 -4.43
C GLN A 25 4.75 -5.25 -3.20
N ALA A 26 4.98 -6.49 -2.78
CA ALA A 26 4.38 -7.05 -1.58
C ALA A 26 4.77 -6.27 -0.32
N ALA A 27 6.05 -5.94 -0.17
CA ALA A 27 6.54 -5.13 0.93
C ALA A 27 5.90 -3.72 0.94
N ALA A 28 5.73 -3.09 -0.23
CA ALA A 28 5.05 -1.80 -0.36
C ALA A 28 3.57 -1.89 0.04
N ILE A 29 2.85 -2.92 -0.41
CA ILE A 29 1.45 -3.18 -0.02
C ILE A 29 1.35 -3.36 1.51
N ARG A 30 2.21 -4.19 2.10
CA ARG A 30 2.24 -4.40 3.57
C ARG A 30 2.55 -3.12 4.32
N ALA A 31 3.52 -2.33 3.88
CA ALA A 31 3.87 -1.06 4.51
C ALA A 31 2.69 -0.07 4.48
N HIS A 32 1.97 0.03 3.36
CA HIS A 32 0.79 0.88 3.26
C HIS A 32 -0.39 0.35 4.09
N ALA A 33 -0.59 -0.96 4.17
CA ALA A 33 -1.61 -1.56 5.01
C ALA A 33 -1.33 -1.34 6.51
N ALA A 34 -0.07 -1.46 6.93
CA ALA A 34 0.37 -1.14 8.29
C ALA A 34 0.13 0.34 8.63
N GLU A 35 0.34 1.25 7.67
CA GLU A 35 0.02 2.67 7.86
C GLU A 35 -1.48 2.91 8.05
N VAL A 36 -2.33 2.21 7.30
CA VAL A 36 -3.79 2.28 7.51
C VAL A 36 -4.16 1.82 8.91
N LEU A 37 -3.60 0.69 9.38
CA LEU A 37 -3.84 0.20 10.74
C LEU A 37 -3.39 1.22 11.79
N ALA A 38 -2.22 1.82 11.64
CA ALA A 38 -1.73 2.85 12.54
C ALA A 38 -2.72 4.03 12.62
N ARG A 39 -3.24 4.50 11.48
CA ARG A 39 -4.21 5.61 11.45
C ARG A 39 -5.55 5.24 12.08
N VAL A 40 -5.98 4.00 11.93
CA VAL A 40 -7.19 3.48 12.58
C VAL A 40 -7.00 3.34 14.09
N GLN A 41 -5.82 2.95 14.56
CA GLN A 41 -5.47 2.93 15.99
C GLN A 41 -5.42 4.35 16.57
N GLU A 42 -4.77 5.30 15.88
CA GLU A 42 -4.75 6.71 16.28
C GLU A 42 -6.18 7.29 16.39
N TRP A 43 -7.07 6.91 15.47
CA TRP A 43 -8.48 7.32 15.51
C TRP A 43 -9.25 6.66 16.67
N HIS A 44 -8.97 5.39 16.97
CA HIS A 44 -9.53 4.66 18.11
C HIS A 44 -9.13 5.27 19.46
N ASP A 45 -7.86 5.67 19.58
CA ASP A 45 -7.31 6.24 20.82
C ASP A 45 -7.61 7.74 20.99
N ALA A 46 -8.24 8.36 19.99
CA ALA A 46 -8.59 9.78 20.02
C ALA A 46 -9.69 10.05 21.06
N PRO A 47 -9.65 11.20 21.78
CA PRO A 47 -10.66 11.55 22.78
C PRO A 47 -12.07 11.76 22.18
N GLY A 48 -12.17 11.92 20.86
CA GLY A 48 -13.43 12.02 20.12
C GLY A 48 -13.96 10.69 19.58
N TRP A 49 -13.33 9.56 19.92
CA TRP A 49 -13.79 8.24 19.52
C TRP A 49 -15.22 7.99 20.02
N GLN A 50 -16.06 7.50 19.12
CA GLN A 50 -17.40 7.04 19.48
C GLN A 50 -17.39 5.53 19.54
N ASP A 51 -17.64 4.97 20.72
CA ASP A 51 -17.74 3.53 20.93
C ASP A 51 -19.11 3.01 20.47
N ASN A 52 -19.29 2.94 19.15
CA ASN A 52 -20.47 2.39 18.51
C ASN A 52 -20.09 1.18 17.64
N ASP A 53 -21.08 0.33 17.34
CA ASP A 53 -20.87 -0.90 16.57
C ASP A 53 -20.19 -0.66 15.21
N THR A 54 -20.49 0.45 14.55
CA THR A 54 -19.90 0.82 13.25
C THR A 54 -18.39 1.03 13.38
N ASN A 55 -17.97 1.85 14.35
CA ASN A 55 -16.57 2.20 14.55
C ASN A 55 -15.78 0.98 15.05
N GLN A 56 -16.35 0.20 15.98
CA GLN A 56 -15.74 -1.06 16.43
C GLN A 56 -15.60 -2.06 15.27
N ARG A 57 -16.62 -2.21 14.43
CA ARG A 57 -16.56 -3.08 13.24
C ARG A 57 -15.45 -2.64 12.30
N ARG A 58 -15.34 -1.35 12.01
CA ARG A 58 -14.28 -0.79 11.15
C ARG A 58 -12.89 -1.07 11.70
N TYR A 59 -12.67 -0.82 12.99
CA TYR A 59 -11.40 -1.12 13.65
C TYR A 59 -11.05 -2.61 13.53
N ARG A 60 -11.96 -3.50 13.93
CA ARG A 60 -11.73 -4.96 13.89
C ARG A 60 -11.48 -5.46 12.47
N LEU A 61 -12.26 -4.99 11.49
CA LEU A 61 -12.09 -5.35 10.08
C LEU A 61 -10.70 -4.97 9.57
N THR A 62 -10.23 -3.75 9.88
CA THR A 62 -8.89 -3.33 9.48
C THR A 62 -7.80 -4.15 10.17
N ALA A 63 -7.90 -4.36 11.48
CA ALA A 63 -6.90 -5.15 12.22
C ALA A 63 -6.83 -6.61 11.71
N ASP A 64 -7.98 -7.23 11.45
CA ASP A 64 -8.07 -8.60 10.94
C ASP A 64 -7.50 -8.71 9.52
N ALA A 65 -7.85 -7.80 8.62
CA ALA A 65 -7.34 -7.78 7.25
C ALA A 65 -5.81 -7.58 7.19
N VAL A 66 -5.26 -6.71 8.02
CA VAL A 66 -3.80 -6.53 8.12
C VAL A 66 -3.12 -7.76 8.72
N GLY A 67 -3.71 -8.37 9.76
CA GLY A 67 -3.21 -9.62 10.31
C GLY A 67 -3.20 -10.78 9.30
N GLN A 68 -4.24 -10.89 8.47
CA GLN A 68 -4.28 -11.86 7.37
C GLN A 68 -3.20 -11.57 6.31
N LEU A 69 -3.00 -10.31 5.96
CA LEU A 69 -1.96 -9.89 5.01
C LEU A 69 -0.55 -10.22 5.51
N ASP A 70 -0.26 -9.97 6.79
CA ASP A 70 1.05 -10.29 7.40
C ASP A 70 1.30 -11.80 7.52
N ALA A 71 0.24 -12.62 7.57
CA ALA A 71 0.35 -14.07 7.57
C ALA A 71 0.66 -14.66 6.19
N LEU A 72 0.48 -13.89 5.11
CA LEU A 72 0.79 -14.35 3.75
C LEU A 72 2.30 -14.28 3.47
N PRO A 73 2.89 -15.32 2.86
CA PRO A 73 4.31 -15.34 2.53
C PRO A 73 4.66 -14.30 1.47
N ASP A 74 5.95 -13.97 1.35
CA ASP A 74 6.42 -13.13 0.24
C ASP A 74 6.19 -13.83 -1.10
N PRO A 75 5.57 -13.14 -2.07
CA PRO A 75 5.27 -13.73 -3.36
C PRO A 75 6.55 -13.81 -4.20
N GLU A 76 6.84 -15.00 -4.71
CA GLU A 76 7.90 -15.22 -5.71
C GLU A 76 7.46 -14.80 -7.12
N HIS A 77 6.14 -14.75 -7.36
CA HIS A 77 5.52 -14.49 -8.66
C HIS A 77 4.31 -13.57 -8.53
N SER A 78 3.90 -12.97 -9.64
CA SER A 78 2.75 -12.06 -9.71
C SER A 78 1.44 -12.67 -9.17
N ASP A 79 1.17 -13.96 -9.37
CA ASP A 79 -0.03 -14.61 -8.80
C ASP A 79 -0.11 -14.49 -7.27
N GLY A 80 1.02 -14.46 -6.57
CA GLY A 80 1.04 -14.26 -5.11
C GLY A 80 0.66 -12.84 -4.69
N LEU A 81 0.81 -11.85 -5.56
CA LEU A 81 0.35 -10.48 -5.30
C LEU A 81 -1.18 -10.38 -5.36
N ALA A 82 -1.85 -11.21 -6.15
CA ALA A 82 -3.32 -11.28 -6.15
C ALA A 82 -3.86 -11.62 -4.76
N ALA A 83 -3.25 -12.59 -4.06
CA ALA A 83 -3.65 -12.98 -2.71
C ALA A 83 -3.47 -11.84 -1.69
N LEU A 84 -2.41 -11.03 -1.81
CA LEU A 84 -2.23 -9.84 -0.97
C LEU A 84 -3.32 -8.79 -1.26
N VAL A 85 -3.63 -8.57 -2.53
CA VAL A 85 -4.68 -7.62 -2.94
C VAL A 85 -6.06 -8.07 -2.45
N ASP A 86 -6.36 -9.37 -2.51
CA ASP A 86 -7.60 -9.94 -1.97
C ASP A 86 -7.68 -9.76 -0.44
N ALA A 87 -6.57 -9.92 0.29
CA ALA A 87 -6.53 -9.72 1.74
C ALA A 87 -6.84 -8.27 2.15
N ILE A 88 -6.41 -7.27 1.37
CA ILE A 88 -6.69 -5.86 1.66
C ILE A 88 -8.01 -5.35 1.06
N HIS A 89 -8.68 -6.12 0.21
CA HIS A 89 -9.93 -5.72 -0.44
C HIS A 89 -11.03 -5.27 0.54
N PRO A 90 -11.21 -5.91 1.72
CA PRO A 90 -12.15 -5.43 2.75
C PRO A 90 -11.83 -4.01 3.21
N ILE A 91 -10.54 -3.67 3.41
CA ILE A 91 -10.09 -2.34 3.84
C ILE A 91 -10.48 -1.29 2.79
N LEU A 92 -10.19 -1.57 1.52
CA LEU A 92 -10.49 -0.66 0.40
C LEU A 92 -12.00 -0.43 0.22
N THR A 93 -12.81 -1.43 0.57
CA THR A 93 -14.27 -1.34 0.46
C THR A 93 -14.91 -0.62 1.64
N GLU A 94 -14.40 -0.85 2.86
CA GLU A 94 -14.91 -0.25 4.09
C GLU A 94 -14.60 1.26 4.15
N TRP A 95 -13.37 1.63 3.81
CA TRP A 95 -12.84 3.00 3.98
C TRP A 95 -12.92 3.82 2.69
N ARG A 96 -14.11 3.89 2.09
CA ARG A 96 -14.31 4.75 0.92
C ARG A 96 -14.18 6.22 1.29
N PRO A 97 -13.53 7.03 0.44
CA PRO A 97 -13.37 8.46 0.70
C PRO A 97 -14.73 9.11 0.96
N GLY A 98 -14.87 9.64 2.17
CA GLY A 98 -16.11 10.22 2.69
C GLY A 98 -16.02 11.73 2.88
N ARG A 99 -16.96 12.28 3.66
CA ARG A 99 -16.93 13.68 4.05
C ARG A 99 -15.67 14.00 4.89
N PRO A 100 -15.23 15.27 4.92
CA PRO A 100 -14.15 15.69 5.80
C PRO A 100 -14.48 15.37 7.26
N GLY A 101 -13.50 14.83 7.99
CA GLY A 101 -13.61 14.37 9.36
C GLY A 101 -12.29 13.83 9.90
N PRO A 102 -12.27 13.33 11.15
CA PRO A 102 -11.07 12.75 11.76
C PRO A 102 -10.54 11.54 10.97
N GLU A 103 -11.40 10.87 10.22
CA GLU A 103 -11.07 9.73 9.36
C GLU A 103 -10.31 10.11 8.08
N GLN A 104 -10.11 11.41 7.78
CA GLN A 104 -9.42 11.82 6.54
C GLN A 104 -8.00 11.26 6.41
N ALA A 105 -7.28 11.15 7.53
CA ALA A 105 -5.94 10.57 7.50
C ALA A 105 -5.98 9.07 7.15
N ILE A 106 -7.06 8.37 7.51
CA ILE A 106 -7.32 6.97 7.15
C ILE A 106 -7.66 6.89 5.66
N TYR A 107 -8.57 7.72 5.15
CA TYR A 107 -8.93 7.75 3.73
C TYR A 107 -7.71 8.01 2.83
N ALA A 108 -6.83 8.94 3.21
CA ALA A 108 -5.60 9.23 2.48
C ALA A 108 -4.58 8.08 2.50
N ALA A 109 -4.53 7.30 3.60
CA ALA A 109 -3.70 6.09 3.69
C ALA A 109 -4.28 4.97 2.82
N VAL A 110 -5.59 4.76 2.87
CA VAL A 110 -6.33 3.76 2.07
C VAL A 110 -6.22 4.05 0.57
N GLU A 111 -6.26 5.32 0.18
CA GLU A 111 -6.06 5.71 -1.22
C GLU A 111 -4.64 5.41 -1.71
N ARG A 112 -3.61 5.61 -0.87
CA ARG A 112 -2.24 5.21 -1.19
C ARG A 112 -2.10 3.70 -1.30
N LEU A 113 -2.69 2.94 -0.37
CA LEU A 113 -2.76 1.49 -0.44
C LEU A 113 -3.45 1.01 -1.74
N GLY A 114 -4.57 1.63 -2.10
CA GLY A 114 -5.30 1.30 -3.32
C GLY A 114 -4.50 1.60 -4.60
N ARG A 115 -3.74 2.71 -4.63
CA ARG A 115 -2.83 3.02 -5.74
C ARG A 115 -1.73 1.97 -5.86
N GLU A 116 -1.13 1.56 -4.75
CA GLU A 116 -0.08 0.54 -4.75
C GLU A 116 -0.61 -0.82 -5.22
N ALA A 117 -1.79 -1.21 -4.75
CA ALA A 117 -2.46 -2.44 -5.16
C ALA A 117 -2.85 -2.44 -6.65
N ALA A 118 -3.25 -1.28 -7.18
CA ALA A 118 -3.63 -1.12 -8.58
C ALA A 118 -2.42 -1.05 -9.51
N ALA A 119 -1.29 -0.51 -9.06
CA ALA A 119 -0.06 -0.38 -9.85
C ALA A 119 0.55 -1.73 -10.27
N TRP A 120 0.17 -2.83 -9.60
CA TRP A 120 0.59 -4.17 -9.95
C TRP A 120 -0.21 -4.81 -11.11
N ARG A 121 -1.47 -4.42 -11.30
CA ARG A 121 -2.36 -4.99 -12.33
C ARG A 121 -2.00 -4.51 -13.73
#